data_AF-A0A5K1JY42-F1
#
_entry.id   AF-A0A5K1JY42-F1
#
_cell.length_a   1.000
_cell.length_b   1.000
_cell.length_c   1.000
_cell.angle_alpha   90.00
_cell.angle_beta   90.00
_cell.angle_gamma   90.00
#
_symmetry.space_group_name_H-M   'P 1'
#
loop_
_entity.id
_entity.type
_entity.pdbx_description
1 polymer ?
#
loop_
_entity_poly.entity_id
_entity_poly.type
_entity_poly.pdbx_seq_one_letter_code
_entity_poly.pdbx_strand_id
1 'polypeptide(L)'
;MEHPEREIAHVVHLLTTSTDPEVQKQAVEKYYAPDVQFRHPVCEAHDRKSLLAIYQWYRIMSPSHTLDVESVTYNRDKHEVFLDITQTFHLRWSPLSPGPAR
;
A
#
# COMPACT_ATOMS: atom_id res chain seq x y z
N MET A 1 -11.12 7.63 7.53
CA MET A 1 -11.21 8.42 6.28
C MET A 1 -12.60 8.99 6.25
N GLU A 2 -12.71 10.29 6.06
CA GLU A 2 -14.01 11.00 6.02
C GLU A 2 -14.56 11.04 4.58
N HIS A 3 -13.67 11.05 3.58
CA HIS A 3 -13.97 11.02 2.15
C HIS A 3 -13.09 9.98 1.44
N PRO A 4 -13.43 8.68 1.55
CA PRO A 4 -12.61 7.58 1.02
C PRO A 4 -12.24 7.73 -0.45
N GLU A 5 -13.17 8.18 -1.29
CA GLU A 5 -12.97 8.37 -2.73
C GLU A 5 -11.94 9.46 -3.08
N ARG A 6 -11.66 10.38 -2.15
CA ARG A 6 -10.67 11.46 -2.32
C ARG A 6 -9.35 11.17 -1.59
N GLU A 7 -9.42 10.44 -0.49
CA GLU A 7 -8.27 10.21 0.39
C GLU A 7 -7.48 8.95 0.03
N ILE A 8 -8.13 7.91 -0.50
CA ILE A 8 -7.53 6.58 -0.61
C ILE A 8 -6.26 6.55 -1.46
N ALA A 9 -6.22 7.28 -2.58
CA ALA A 9 -5.05 7.32 -3.44
C ALA A 9 -3.82 7.82 -2.66
N HIS A 10 -4.00 8.90 -1.89
CA HIS A 10 -2.95 9.42 -1.02
C HIS A 10 -2.53 8.42 0.05
N VAL A 11 -3.48 7.72 0.69
CA VAL A 11 -3.18 6.70 1.69
C VAL A 11 -2.32 5.57 1.12
N VAL A 12 -2.67 5.04 -0.05
CA VAL A 12 -1.87 3.96 -0.67
C VAL A 12 -0.48 4.47 -1.06
N HIS A 13 -0.36 5.69 -1.61
CA HIS A 13 0.94 6.31 -1.88
C HIS A 13 1.82 6.44 -0.63
N LEU A 14 1.27 6.89 0.51
CA LEU A 14 2.03 7.00 1.76
C LEU A 14 2.60 5.64 2.20
N LEU A 15 1.85 4.55 2.01
CA LEU A 15 2.27 3.22 2.42
C LEU A 15 3.29 2.61 1.46
N THR A 16 3.07 2.75 0.16
CA THR A 16 3.79 1.99 -0.87
C THR A 16 4.78 2.82 -1.66
N THR A 17 5.01 4.10 -1.34
CA THR A 17 6.02 4.90 -2.06
C THR A 17 6.87 5.76 -1.12
N SER A 18 6.50 5.86 0.16
CA SER A 18 7.30 6.60 1.14
C SER A 18 8.67 5.97 1.33
N THR A 19 9.71 6.80 1.26
CA THR A 19 11.09 6.43 1.60
C THR A 19 11.35 6.50 3.11
N ASP A 20 10.49 7.19 3.87
CA ASP A 20 10.59 7.34 5.32
C ASP A 20 9.72 6.29 6.06
N PRO A 21 10.30 5.43 6.93
CA PRO A 21 9.53 4.49 7.76
C PRO A 21 8.54 5.12 8.71
N GLU A 22 8.81 6.32 9.22
CA GLU A 22 7.92 6.96 10.18
C GLU A 22 6.64 7.44 9.49
N VAL A 23 6.72 7.89 8.24
CA VAL A 23 5.55 8.21 7.42
C VAL A 23 4.67 6.98 7.21
N GLN A 24 5.25 5.81 6.89
CA GLN A 24 4.48 4.57 6.76
C GLN A 24 3.81 4.19 8.09
N LYS A 25 4.52 4.32 9.21
CA LYS A 25 3.99 4.03 10.55
C LYS A 25 2.83 4.96 10.90
N GLN A 26 2.98 6.26 10.70
CA GLN A 26 1.92 7.25 10.93
C GLN A 26 0.69 6.98 10.05
N ALA A 27 0.90 6.59 8.79
CA ALA A 27 -0.19 6.20 7.89
C ALA A 27 -0.93 4.96 8.40
N VAL A 28 -0.19 3.91 8.83
CA VAL A 28 -0.80 2.70 9.41
C VAL A 28 -1.60 3.02 10.66
N GLU A 29 -1.04 3.81 11.59
CA GLU A 29 -1.70 4.17 12.85
C GLU A 29 -2.96 5.03 12.63
N LYS A 30 -2.93 5.92 11.63
CA LYS A 30 -4.04 6.83 11.31
C LYS A 30 -5.16 6.17 10.52
N TYR A 31 -4.83 5.35 9.51
CA TYR A 31 -5.81 4.92 8.50
C TYR A 31 -6.31 3.49 8.65
N TYR A 32 -5.60 2.61 9.37
CA TYR A 32 -6.00 1.21 9.54
C TYR A 32 -6.58 0.94 10.91
N ALA A 33 -7.53 0.01 11.04
CA ALA A 33 -8.01 -0.45 12.35
C ALA A 33 -6.94 -1.30 13.08
N PRO A 34 -6.94 -1.37 14.43
CA PRO A 34 -5.99 -2.21 15.17
C PRO A 34 -6.01 -3.69 14.76
N ASP A 35 -7.18 -4.19 14.37
CA ASP A 35 -7.52 -5.55 13.96
C ASP A 35 -7.53 -5.74 12.43
N VAL A 36 -6.84 -4.85 11.70
CA VAL A 36 -6.73 -4.91 10.23
C VAL A 36 -6.42 -6.33 9.73
N GLN A 37 -7.17 -6.74 8.71
CA GLN A 37 -6.89 -7.94 7.95
C GLN A 37 -6.34 -7.54 6.59
N PHE A 38 -5.15 -8.04 6.26
CA PHE A 38 -4.50 -7.81 4.98
C PHE A 38 -4.24 -9.16 4.32
N ARG A 39 -4.73 -9.31 3.09
CA ARG A 39 -4.55 -10.49 2.27
C ARG A 39 -3.88 -10.09 0.98
N HIS A 40 -2.74 -10.72 0.71
CA HIS A 40 -1.97 -10.49 -0.49
C HIS A 40 -1.49 -11.85 -1.02
N PRO A 41 -1.28 -12.03 -2.34
CA PRO A 41 -0.93 -13.34 -2.90
C PRO A 41 0.30 -14.03 -2.28
N VAL A 42 1.22 -13.26 -1.66
CA VAL A 42 2.45 -13.79 -1.06
C VAL A 42 2.56 -13.60 0.46
N CYS A 43 1.64 -12.89 1.10
CA CYS A 43 1.71 -12.62 2.53
C CYS A 43 0.36 -12.22 3.13
N GLU A 44 0.27 -12.29 4.45
CA GLU A 44 -0.91 -11.87 5.21
C GLU A 44 -0.49 -11.11 6.47
N ALA A 45 -1.38 -10.24 6.96
CA ALA A 45 -1.25 -9.57 8.24
C ALA A 45 -2.61 -9.50 8.94
N HIS A 46 -2.58 -9.60 10.27
CA HIS A 46 -3.78 -9.66 11.13
C HIS A 46 -3.81 -8.55 12.18
N ASP A 47 -2.80 -7.67 12.16
CA ASP A 47 -2.71 -6.50 13.03
C ASP A 47 -1.90 -5.38 12.35
N ARG A 48 -1.93 -4.18 12.93
CA ARG A 48 -1.16 -3.04 12.40
C ARG A 48 0.35 -3.28 12.39
N LYS A 49 0.87 -4.07 13.33
CA LYS A 49 2.32 -4.28 13.50
C LYS A 49 2.88 -5.14 12.36
N SER A 50 2.20 -6.23 12.04
CA SER A 50 2.50 -7.12 10.92
C SER A 50 2.31 -6.41 9.59
N LEU A 51 1.24 -5.62 9.44
CA LEU A 51 1.03 -4.79 8.24
C LEU A 51 2.20 -3.80 8.02
N LEU A 52 2.60 -3.08 9.06
CA LEU A 52 3.73 -2.16 8.99
C LEU A 52 5.04 -2.88 8.64
N ALA A 53 5.28 -4.06 9.23
CA ALA A 53 6.45 -4.86 8.92
C ALA A 53 6.51 -5.27 7.45
N ILE A 54 5.37 -5.63 6.85
CA ILE A 54 5.27 -5.95 5.40
C ILE A 54 5.65 -4.75 4.55
N TYR A 55 5.04 -3.58 4.79
CA TYR A 55 5.33 -2.37 3.98
C TYR A 55 6.78 -1.88 4.15
N GLN A 56 7.35 -1.98 5.35
CA GLN A 56 8.75 -1.64 5.57
C GLN A 56 9.70 -2.65 4.89
N TRP A 57 9.34 -3.94 4.90
CA TRP A 57 10.08 -4.97 4.18
C TRP A 57 10.06 -4.74 2.66
N TYR A 58 8.90 -4.41 2.09
CA TYR A 58 8.77 -4.05 0.67
C TYR A 58 9.63 -2.85 0.28
N ARG A 59 9.67 -1.79 1.10
CA ARG A 59 10.55 -0.63 0.87
C ARG A 59 12.04 -1.04 0.81
N ILE A 60 12.47 -1.94 1.69
CA ILE A 60 13.86 -2.42 1.71
C ILE A 60 14.16 -3.23 0.44
N MET A 61 13.22 -4.08 0.03
CA MET A 61 13.36 -4.94 -1.16
C MET A 61 13.28 -4.18 -2.48
N SER A 62 12.52 -3.09 -2.56
CA SER A 62 12.39 -2.27 -3.76
C SER A 62 12.45 -0.78 -3.43
N PRO A 63 13.67 -0.21 -3.33
CA PRO A 63 13.87 1.19 -2.96
C PRO A 63 13.24 2.18 -3.95
N SER A 64 13.13 1.78 -5.22
CA SER A 64 12.52 2.54 -6.31
C SER A 64 11.28 1.82 -6.80
N HIS A 65 10.14 2.08 -6.18
CA HIS A 65 8.84 1.59 -6.63
C HIS A 65 7.93 2.78 -6.94
N THR A 66 7.24 2.71 -8.07
CA THR A 66 6.22 3.69 -8.44
C THR A 66 4.85 3.03 -8.36
N LEU A 67 3.85 3.86 -8.12
CA LEU A 67 2.46 3.45 -8.04
C LEU A 67 1.63 4.48 -8.80
N ASP A 68 0.77 4.01 -9.69
CA ASP A 68 -0.17 4.83 -10.44
C ASP A 68 -1.58 4.33 -10.14
N VAL A 69 -2.45 5.21 -9.64
CA VAL A 69 -3.87 4.90 -9.40
C VAL A 69 -4.66 5.32 -10.64
N GLU A 70 -5.14 4.33 -11.40
CA GLU A 70 -5.88 4.55 -12.65
C GLU A 70 -7.34 4.91 -12.37
N SER A 71 -7.96 4.27 -11.36
CA SER A 71 -9.33 4.58 -10.97
C SER A 71 -9.60 4.29 -9.50
N VAL A 72 -10.60 4.99 -8.96
CA VAL A 72 -11.11 4.81 -7.60
C VAL A 72 -12.62 4.65 -7.68
N THR A 73 -13.14 3.54 -7.16
CA THR A 73 -14.58 3.31 -7.04
C THR A 73 -14.94 3.10 -5.58
N TYR A 74 -15.86 3.91 -5.05
CA TYR A 74 -16.33 3.78 -3.67
C TYR A 74 -17.78 3.30 -3.62
N ASN A 75 -18.00 2.13 -3.03
CA ASN A 75 -19.31 1.60 -2.70
C ASN A 75 -19.72 2.06 -1.29
N ARG A 76 -20.62 3.05 -1.23
CA ARG A 76 -21.08 3.63 0.04
C ARG A 76 -21.89 2.67 0.89
N ASP A 77 -22.71 1.82 0.28
CA ASP A 77 -23.62 0.93 1.02
C ASP A 77 -22.85 -0.14 1.81
N LYS A 78 -21.69 -0.56 1.28
CA LYS A 78 -20.82 -1.57 1.91
C LYS A 78 -19.57 -1.00 2.57
N HIS A 79 -19.34 0.30 2.42
CA HIS A 79 -18.09 0.97 2.79
C HIS A 79 -16.84 0.32 2.16
N GLU A 80 -16.92 -0.11 0.90
CA GLU A 80 -15.84 -0.76 0.17
C GLU A 80 -15.22 0.19 -0.87
N VAL A 81 -13.88 0.28 -0.90
CA VAL A 81 -13.16 1.03 -1.93
C VAL A 81 -12.39 0.05 -2.81
N PHE A 82 -12.57 0.19 -4.12
CA PHE A 82 -11.83 -0.56 -5.14
C PHE A 82 -10.89 0.39 -5.86
N LEU A 83 -9.66 -0.05 -6.05
CA LEU A 83 -8.61 0.71 -6.71
C LEU A 83 -8.11 -0.09 -7.90
N ASP A 84 -8.00 0.56 -9.05
CA ASP A 84 -7.23 0.06 -10.17
C ASP A 84 -5.84 0.71 -10.08
N ILE A 85 -4.80 -0.11 -9.92
CA ILE A 85 -3.46 0.34 -9.61
C ILE A 85 -2.46 -0.40 -10.50
N THR A 86 -1.55 0.35 -11.10
CA THR A 86 -0.32 -0.22 -11.68
C THR A 86 0.86 0.10 -10.75
N GLN A 87 1.59 -0.93 -10.31
CA GLN A 87 2.80 -0.78 -9.51
C GLN A 87 4.02 -1.24 -10.30
N THR A 88 5.08 -0.44 -10.31
CA THR A 88 6.37 -0.86 -10.87
C THR A 88 7.29 -1.22 -9.72
N PHE A 89 7.58 -2.51 -9.56
CA PHE A 89 8.43 -3.03 -8.49
C PHE A 89 9.80 -3.42 -9.05
N HIS A 90 10.87 -2.99 -8.36
CA HIS A 90 12.24 -3.32 -8.73
C HIS A 90 12.99 -3.95 -7.55
N LEU A 91 13.23 -5.26 -7.62
CA LEU A 91 14.03 -5.94 -6.61
C LEU A 91 15.45 -5.34 -6.59
N ARG A 92 15.86 -4.84 -5.43
CA ARG A 92 17.10 -4.08 -5.18
C ARG A 92 18.37 -4.74 -5.73
N TRP A 93 18.42 -6.06 -5.76
CA TRP A 93 19.58 -6.84 -6.21
C TRP A 93 19.33 -7.63 -7.50
N SER A 94 18.19 -7.45 -8.14
CA SER A 94 17.88 -8.11 -9.41
C SER A 94 18.63 -7.42 -10.55
N PRO A 95 19.24 -8.18 -11.49
CA PRO A 95 19.80 -7.63 -12.73
C PRO A 95 18.73 -7.37 -13.79
N LEU A 96 17.49 -7.81 -13.57
CA LEU A 96 16.38 -7.65 -14.51
C LEU A 96 15.76 -6.26 -14.38
N SER A 97 15.40 -5.67 -15.52
CA SER A 97 14.66 -4.41 -15.54
C SER A 97 13.32 -4.53 -14.78
N PRO A 98 12.87 -3.45 -14.12
CA PRO A 98 11.57 -3.46 -13.46
C PRO A 98 10.44 -3.62 -14.48
N GLY A 99 9.37 -4.30 -14.05
CA GLY A 99 8.16 -4.50 -14.85
C GLY A 99 6.93 -3.99 -14.10
N PRO A 100 5.89 -3.55 -14.83
CA PRO A 100 4.62 -3.20 -14.23
C PRO A 100 3.88 -4.45 -13.75
N ALA A 101 3.25 -4.35 -12.58
CA ALA A 101 2.33 -5.32 -12.02
C ALA A 101 0.97 -4.63 -11.79
N ARG A 102 -0.11 -5.36 -12.08
CA ARG A 102 -1.50 -4.95 -11.87
C ARG A 102 -2.19 -5.97 -10.95
#